data_AF-A0A183JDD8-F1
#
_entry.id   AF-A0A183JDD8-F1
#
_cell.length_a   1.000
_cell.length_b   1.000
_cell.length_c   1.000
_cell.angle_alpha   90.00
_cell.angle_beta   90.00
_cell.angle_gamma   90.00
#
_symmetry.space_group_name_H-M   'P 1'
#
loop_
_entity.id
_entity.type
_entity.pdbx_description
1 polymer ?
#
loop_
_entity_poly.entity_id
_entity_poly.type
_entity_poly.pdbx_seq_one_letter_code
_entity_poly.pdbx_strand_id
1 'polypeptide(L)'
;MKQLYDTTKKLTRNYSKPEKPVKDKEGKPITETQEQRNRWVERFEELLNRPAPLNPPDIEAAHTDHPIHVTPPTIEEIKMAIRQIKSGKAA
;
A
#
# COMPACT_ATOMS: atom_id res chain seq x y z
N MET A 1 10.70 -11.06 -0.52
CA MET A 1 9.61 -10.19 -1.03
C MET A 1 8.61 -10.92 -1.92
N LYS A 2 9.04 -11.59 -3.01
CA LYS A 2 8.14 -12.28 -3.94
C LYS A 2 7.20 -13.30 -3.27
N GLN A 3 7.74 -14.16 -2.40
CA GLN A 3 6.93 -15.16 -1.68
C GLN A 3 5.88 -14.56 -0.73
N LEU A 4 6.20 -13.43 -0.10
CA LEU A 4 5.26 -12.73 0.77
C LEU A 4 4.09 -12.17 -0.06
N TYR A 5 4.40 -11.52 -1.19
CA TYR A 5 3.39 -11.01 -2.14
C TYR A 5 2.48 -12.12 -2.69
N ASP A 6 3.07 -13.25 -3.09
CA ASP A 6 2.33 -14.39 -3.64
C ASP A 6 1.41 -15.03 -2.60
N THR A 7 1.86 -15.10 -1.34
CA THR A 7 1.08 -15.63 -0.21
C THR A 7 -0.08 -14.70 0.15
N THR A 8 0.17 -13.39 0.24
CA THR A 8 -0.87 -12.40 0.52
C THR A 8 -1.91 -12.36 -0.59
N LYS A 9 -1.50 -12.38 -1.86
CA LYS A 9 -2.40 -12.40 -3.02
C LYS A 9 -3.29 -13.65 -3.06
N LYS A 10 -2.80 -14.80 -2.60
CA LYS A 10 -3.59 -16.04 -2.51
C LYS A 10 -4.63 -15.97 -1.39
N LEU A 11 -4.33 -15.29 -0.28
CA LEU A 11 -5.22 -15.11 0.86
C LEU A 11 -6.29 -14.04 0.60
N THR A 12 -5.99 -12.99 -0.17
CA THR A 12 -6.89 -11.86 -0.46
C THR A 12 -7.87 -12.11 -1.62
N ARG A 13 -8.13 -13.37 -2.01
CA ARG A 13 -8.99 -13.73 -3.16
C ARG A 13 -10.41 -13.13 -3.11
N ASN A 14 -10.88 -12.71 -1.95
CA ASN A 14 -12.21 -12.13 -1.76
C ASN A 14 -12.12 -10.59 -1.78
N TYR A 15 -11.93 -9.99 -2.95
CA TYR A 15 -12.16 -8.55 -3.12
C TYR A 15 -13.67 -8.30 -3.24
N SER A 16 -14.30 -7.81 -2.19
CA SER A 16 -15.57 -7.09 -2.33
C SER A 16 -15.28 -5.73 -2.98
N LYS A 17 -16.30 -5.13 -3.62
CA LYS A 17 -16.20 -3.77 -4.17
C LYS A 17 -15.56 -2.84 -3.12
N PRO A 18 -14.57 -2.02 -3.48
CA PRO A 18 -14.00 -1.05 -2.56
C PRO A 18 -15.13 -0.14 -2.05
N GLU A 19 -15.17 0.08 -0.74
CA GLU A 19 -16.18 0.89 -0.05
C GLU A 19 -16.23 2.34 -0.59
N LYS A 20 -15.13 2.79 -1.21
CA LYS A 20 -15.02 4.10 -1.86
C LYS A 20 -14.67 3.92 -3.34
N PRO A 21 -15.59 4.24 -4.27
CA PRO A 21 -15.29 4.28 -5.69
C PRO A 21 -14.27 5.39 -5.99
N VAL A 22 -13.37 5.12 -6.93
CA VAL A 22 -12.44 6.12 -7.48
C VAL A 22 -13.25 7.23 -8.13
N LYS A 23 -12.82 8.48 -8.01
CA LYS A 23 -13.51 9.63 -8.61
C LYS A 23 -12.77 10.17 -9.84
N ASP A 24 -13.53 10.68 -10.80
CA ASP A 24 -13.00 11.45 -11.93
C ASP A 24 -12.50 12.84 -11.47
N LYS A 25 -12.11 13.70 -12.43
CA LYS A 25 -11.60 15.05 -12.13
C LYS A 25 -12.73 15.98 -11.64
N GLU A 26 -13.96 15.69 -12.01
CA GLU A 26 -15.20 16.38 -11.65
C GLU A 26 -15.79 15.87 -10.33
N GLY A 27 -15.17 14.86 -9.70
CA GLY A 27 -15.57 14.29 -8.42
C GLY A 27 -16.68 13.23 -8.49
N LYS A 28 -17.09 12.80 -9.69
CA LYS A 28 -18.08 11.74 -9.89
C LYS A 28 -17.44 10.35 -9.73
N PRO A 29 -18.17 9.38 -9.17
CA PRO A 29 -17.65 8.03 -8.98
C PRO A 29 -17.51 7.29 -10.31
N ILE A 30 -16.35 6.67 -10.51
CA ILE A 30 -16.02 5.81 -11.64
C ILE A 30 -16.31 4.37 -11.27
N THR A 31 -17.27 3.75 -11.97
CA THR A 31 -17.69 2.36 -11.74
C THR A 31 -17.03 1.37 -12.70
N GLU A 32 -16.52 1.82 -13.84
CA GLU A 32 -15.91 0.96 -14.85
C GLU A 32 -14.41 0.76 -14.60
N THR A 33 -13.93 -0.49 -14.71
CA THR A 33 -12.51 -0.82 -14.47
C THR A 33 -11.57 -0.14 -15.48
N GLN A 34 -11.99 0.01 -16.74
CA GLN A 34 -11.18 0.64 -17.77
C GLN A 34 -11.02 2.14 -17.51
N GLU A 35 -12.10 2.83 -17.17
CA GLU A 35 -12.05 4.24 -16.78
C GLU A 35 -11.19 4.46 -15.52
N GLN A 36 -11.27 3.55 -14.54
CA GLN A 36 -10.38 3.61 -13.37
C GLN A 36 -8.91 3.52 -13.78
N ARG A 37 -8.56 2.60 -14.70
CA ARG A 37 -7.18 2.49 -15.21
C ARG A 37 -6.74 3.74 -15.95
N ASN A 38 -7.60 4.31 -16.79
CA ASN A 38 -7.31 5.55 -17.49
C ASN A 38 -7.08 6.69 -16.48
N ARG A 39 -7.91 6.77 -15.44
CA ARG A 39 -7.75 7.75 -14.35
C ARG A 39 -6.43 7.58 -13.59
N TRP A 40 -5.99 6.34 -13.38
CA TRP A 40 -4.67 6.04 -12.80
C TRP A 40 -3.55 6.53 -13.70
N VAL A 41 -3.58 6.20 -15.00
CA VAL A 41 -2.56 6.63 -15.98
C VAL A 41 -2.42 8.15 -15.99
N GLU A 42 -3.53 8.88 -16.12
CA GLU A 42 -3.51 10.35 -16.11
C GLU A 42 -2.91 10.93 -14.83
N ARG A 43 -3.28 10.38 -13.66
CA ARG A 43 -2.76 10.87 -12.37
C ARG A 43 -1.27 10.61 -12.23
N PHE A 44 -0.79 9.47 -12.71
CA PHE A 44 0.64 9.15 -12.70
C PHE A 44 1.41 10.05 -13.67
N GLU A 45 0.91 10.27 -14.87
CA GLU A 45 1.53 11.21 -15.82
C GLU A 45 1.61 12.62 -15.26
N GLU A 46 0.53 13.13 -14.65
CA GLU A 46 0.51 14.45 -14.00
C GLU A 46 1.56 14.53 -12.88
N LEU A 47 1.67 13.50 -12.06
CA LEU A 47 2.61 13.47 -10.93
C LEU A 47 4.07 13.37 -11.39
N LEU A 48 4.35 12.55 -12.40
CA LEU A 48 5.71 12.29 -12.89
C LEU A 48 6.25 13.41 -13.78
N ASN A 49 5.37 14.11 -14.50
CA ASN A 49 5.74 15.25 -15.35
C ASN A 49 5.65 16.59 -14.61
N ARG A 50 5.26 16.60 -13.33
CA ARG A 50 5.22 17.81 -12.52
C ARG A 50 6.63 18.38 -12.35
N PRO A 51 6.87 19.67 -12.66
CA PRO A 51 8.17 20.29 -12.44
C PRO A 51 8.50 20.30 -10.94
N ALA A 52 9.80 20.31 -10.63
CA ALA A 52 10.26 20.42 -9.25
C ALA A 52 9.63 21.67 -8.60
N PRO A 53 9.08 21.56 -7.37
CA PRO A 53 8.56 22.71 -6.67
C PRO A 53 9.68 23.73 -6.43
N LEU A 54 9.38 25.03 -6.60
CA LEU A 54 10.35 26.12 -6.40
C LEU A 54 10.92 26.15 -4.99
N ASN A 55 10.10 25.81 -4.01
CA ASN A 55 10.54 25.66 -2.63
C ASN A 55 10.81 24.17 -2.39
N PRO A 56 12.03 23.79 -1.99
CA PRO A 56 12.27 22.43 -1.54
C PRO A 56 11.34 22.16 -0.35
N PRO A 57 10.75 20.95 -0.25
CA PRO A 57 10.03 20.58 0.94
C PRO A 57 10.99 20.57 2.13
N ASP A 58 10.62 21.23 3.21
CA ASP A 58 11.36 21.22 4.47
C ASP A 58 11.13 19.86 5.15
N ILE A 59 11.94 18.88 4.74
CA ILE A 59 11.89 17.52 5.25
C ILE A 59 13.06 17.36 6.21
N GLU A 60 12.77 17.31 7.51
CA GLU A 60 13.74 16.94 8.52
C GLU A 60 14.30 15.55 8.19
N ALA A 61 15.63 15.43 8.12
CA ALA A 61 16.28 14.16 7.81
C ALA A 61 15.91 13.14 8.90
N ALA A 62 15.19 12.08 8.52
CA ALA A 62 14.92 10.99 9.43
C ALA A 62 16.24 10.40 9.91
N HIS A 63 16.42 10.29 11.23
CA HIS A 63 17.56 9.59 11.83
C HIS A 63 17.60 8.16 11.24
N THR A 64 18.64 7.90 10.45
CA THR A 64 18.64 6.80 9.47
C THR A 64 18.90 5.42 10.08
N ASP A 65 19.17 5.30 11.38
CA ASP A 65 19.47 3.99 11.97
C ASP A 65 18.26 3.38 12.70
N HIS A 66 17.27 2.96 11.91
CA HIS A 66 16.37 1.90 12.33
C HIS A 66 16.89 0.59 11.75
N PRO A 67 17.69 -0.19 12.49
CA PRO A 67 18.18 -1.47 11.99
C PRO A 67 16.98 -2.38 11.71
N ILE A 68 16.70 -2.57 10.43
CA ILE A 68 15.72 -3.56 9.99
C ILE A 68 16.39 -4.92 10.19
N HIS A 69 15.82 -5.73 11.07
CA HIS A 69 16.27 -7.09 11.30
C HIS A 69 15.98 -7.92 10.04
N VAL A 70 17.00 -8.12 9.21
CA VAL A 70 16.92 -8.87 7.94
C VAL A 70 16.97 -10.38 8.11
N THR A 71 16.98 -10.88 9.35
CA THR A 71 16.96 -12.32 9.56
C THR A 71 15.56 -12.88 9.26
N PRO A 72 15.47 -14.09 8.68
CA PRO A 72 14.20 -14.74 8.49
C PRO A 72 13.51 -15.00 9.85
N PRO A 73 12.17 -14.78 9.94
CA PRO A 73 11.44 -15.08 11.17
C PRO A 73 11.48 -16.59 11.45
N THR A 74 11.63 -16.92 12.72
CA THR A 74 11.56 -18.29 13.24
C THR A 74 10.14 -18.83 13.22
N ILE A 75 10.01 -20.16 13.25
CA ILE A 75 8.70 -20.84 13.25
C ILE A 75 7.90 -20.46 14.50
N GLU A 76 8.58 -20.26 15.62
CA GLU A 76 8.03 -19.88 16.92
C GLU A 76 7.45 -18.47 16.88
N GLU A 77 8.17 -17.50 16.29
CA GLU A 77 7.70 -16.12 16.10
C GLU A 77 6.45 -16.08 15.22
N ILE A 78 6.43 -16.83 14.12
CA ILE A 78 5.27 -16.94 13.23
C ILE A 78 4.06 -17.52 13.99
N LYS A 79 4.26 -18.61 14.75
CA LYS A 79 3.19 -19.23 15.56
C LYS A 79 2.65 -18.27 16.61
N MET A 80 3.53 -17.50 17.26
CA MET A 80 3.15 -16.54 18.30
C MET A 80 2.37 -15.37 17.71
N ALA A 81 2.81 -14.80 16.59
CA ALA A 81 2.10 -13.73 15.90
C ALA A 81 0.68 -14.14 15.48
N ILE A 82 0.52 -15.36 14.94
CA ILE A 82 -0.80 -15.92 14.59
C ILE A 82 -1.71 -16.03 15.83
N ARG A 83 -1.17 -16.43 16.99
CA ARG A 83 -1.93 -16.50 18.25
C ARG A 83 -2.36 -15.12 18.75
N GLN A 84 -1.48 -14.13 18.69
CA GLN A 84 -1.79 -12.74 19.09
C GLN A 84 -2.92 -12.16 18.25
N ILE A 85 -2.84 -12.31 16.92
CA ILE A 85 -3.89 -11.89 15.98
C ILE A 85 -5.23 -12.55 16.31
N LYS A 86 -5.23 -13.86 16.58
CA LYS A 86 -6.45 -14.58 16.99
C LYS A 86 -7.03 -14.13 18.32
N SER A 87 -6.18 -13.64 19.23
CA SER A 87 -6.60 -13.16 20.54
C SER A 87 -7.03 -11.68 20.56
N GLY A 88 -7.03 -11.00 19.40
CA GLY A 88 -7.40 -9.59 19.30
C GLY A 88 -6.39 -8.62 19.92
N LYS A 89 -5.23 -9.13 20.36
CA LYS A 89 -4.11 -8.32 20.84
C LYS A 89 -3.24 -7.97 19.64
N ALA A 90 -3.65 -6.95 18.91
CA ALA A 90 -2.68 -6.15 18.15
C ALA A 90 -1.87 -5.34 19.18
N ALA A 91 -0.56 -5.22 18.95
CA ALA A 91 0.28 -4.28 19.68
C ALA A 91 -0.09 -2.84 19.28
#